data_AF-A0A3M9LFV0-F1
#
_entry.id   AF-A0A3M9LFV0-F1
#
_cell.length_a   1.000
_cell.length_b   1.000
_cell.length_c   1.000
_cell.angle_alpha   90.00
_cell.angle_beta   90.00
_cell.angle_gamma   90.00
#
_symmetry.space_group_name_H-M   'P 1'
#
loop_
_entity.id
_entity.type
_entity.pdbx_description
1 polymer ?
#
loop_
_entity_poly.entity_id
_entity_poly.type
_entity_poly.pdbx_seq_one_letter_code
_entity_poly.pdbx_strand_id
1 'polypeptide(L)'
;MSKKTQNKIKRKSDPRVPSLIVSLKEQARQEDAPIWRDIARRLEKPRKNYAEVNLSKLNRNATEGEIVLVPGKVLGAGTLKRSVAVAALGFSASAKEKIAENGGRCVTIEEIMNEKPAGSGIRILI
;
A
#
# COMPACT_ATOMS: atom_id res chain seq x y z
N MET A 1 19.55 9.54 5.67
CA MET A 1 18.85 9.47 4.36
C MET A 1 19.63 10.26 3.31
N SER A 2 19.51 9.94 2.02
CA SER A 2 20.19 10.71 0.95
C SER A 2 19.53 12.09 0.76
N LYS A 3 20.34 13.13 0.49
CA LYS A 3 19.86 14.50 0.15
C LYS A 3 18.80 14.49 -0.96
N LYS A 4 18.90 13.55 -1.92
CA LYS A 4 17.91 13.37 -3.00
C LYS A 4 16.53 12.95 -2.48
N THR A 5 16.46 12.09 -1.47
CA THR A 5 15.19 11.66 -0.84
C THR A 5 14.54 12.82 -0.09
N GLN A 6 15.31 13.58 0.70
CA GLN A 6 14.79 14.71 1.47
C GLN A 6 14.13 15.77 0.57
N ASN A 7 14.75 16.08 -0.57
CA ASN A 7 14.17 17.02 -1.54
C ASN A 7 12.86 16.52 -2.18
N LYS A 8 12.72 15.21 -2.42
CA LYS A 8 11.47 14.64 -2.96
C LYS A 8 10.36 14.65 -1.92
N ILE A 9 10.70 14.36 -0.67
CA ILE A 9 9.77 14.34 0.47
C ILE A 9 9.29 15.76 0.78
N LYS A 10 10.17 16.77 0.78
CA LYS A 10 9.83 18.17 1.04
C LYS A 10 8.81 18.76 0.05
N ARG A 11 8.69 18.18 -1.15
CA ARG A 11 7.70 18.59 -2.16
C ARG A 11 6.29 18.05 -1.91
N LYS A 12 6.10 17.18 -0.92
CA LYS A 12 4.79 16.61 -0.57
C LYS A 12 4.03 17.58 0.32
N SER A 13 2.82 17.92 -0.09
CA SER A 13 1.95 18.86 0.65
C SER A 13 1.32 18.25 1.91
N ASP A 14 1.19 16.91 1.95
CA ASP A 14 0.64 16.21 3.11
C ASP A 14 1.80 15.66 3.96
N PRO A 15 1.89 16.03 5.25
CA PRO A 15 2.98 15.62 6.14
C PRO A 15 2.96 14.11 6.47
N ARG A 16 1.84 13.41 6.29
CA ARG A 16 1.73 11.96 6.60
C ARG A 16 2.58 11.11 5.67
N VAL A 17 2.61 11.46 4.38
CA VAL A 17 3.34 10.71 3.35
C VAL A 17 4.87 10.75 3.58
N PRO A 18 5.49 11.93 3.83
CA PRO A 18 6.86 12.04 4.33
C PRO A 18 7.19 11.07 5.47
N SER A 19 6.42 11.12 6.57
CA SER A 19 6.67 10.30 7.76
C SER A 19 6.58 8.82 7.44
N LEU A 20 5.56 8.41 6.68
CA LEU A 20 5.40 7.03 6.24
C LEU A 20 6.59 6.53 5.42
N ILE A 21 7.13 7.35 4.51
CA ILE A 21 8.31 6.99 3.70
C ILE A 21 9.54 6.80 4.60
N VAL A 22 9.67 7.58 5.66
CA VAL A 22 10.76 7.43 6.64
C VAL A 22 10.62 6.11 7.38
N SER A 23 9.46 5.85 7.97
CA SER A 23 9.19 4.62 8.72
C SER A 23 9.37 3.37 7.86
N LEU A 24 8.86 3.37 6.63
CA LEU A 24 9.04 2.26 5.69
C LEU A 24 10.52 1.98 5.37
N LYS A 25 11.34 3.02 5.29
CA LYS A 25 12.79 2.85 5.04
C LYS A 25 13.54 2.36 6.24
N GLU A 26 13.13 2.76 7.43
CA GLU A 26 13.69 2.28 8.68
C GLU A 26 13.35 0.81 8.87
N GLN A 27 12.08 0.43 8.70
CA GLN A 27 11.65 -0.96 8.76
C GLN A 27 12.38 -1.82 7.73
N ALA A 28 12.49 -1.35 6.49
CA ALA A 28 13.22 -2.06 5.44
C ALA A 28 14.71 -2.27 5.74
N ARG A 29 15.30 -1.46 6.63
CA ARG A 29 16.70 -1.59 7.05
C ARG A 29 16.85 -2.50 8.27
N GLN A 30 15.90 -2.42 9.20
CA GLN A 30 15.90 -3.24 10.41
C GLN A 30 15.63 -4.70 10.08
N GLU A 31 14.66 -4.96 9.20
CA GLU A 31 14.18 -6.32 8.89
C GLU A 31 14.72 -6.88 7.58
N ASP A 32 15.64 -6.15 6.94
CA ASP A 32 16.13 -6.40 5.58
C ASP A 32 15.02 -6.75 4.56
N ALA A 33 13.85 -6.12 4.70
CA ALA A 33 12.68 -6.38 3.89
C ALA A 33 12.71 -5.52 2.61
N PRO A 34 13.07 -6.08 1.43
CA PRO A 34 13.19 -5.31 0.20
C PRO A 34 11.85 -4.73 -0.28
N ILE A 35 10.73 -5.36 0.13
CA ILE A 35 9.38 -4.93 -0.22
C ILE A 35 9.09 -3.52 0.31
N TRP A 36 9.42 -3.23 1.58
CA TRP A 36 9.20 -1.93 2.19
C TRP A 36 10.07 -0.85 1.55
N ARG A 37 11.30 -1.21 1.18
CA ARG A 37 12.20 -0.31 0.43
C ARG A 37 11.61 0.04 -0.95
N ASP A 38 10.98 -0.91 -1.63
CA ASP A 38 10.36 -0.65 -2.93
C ASP A 38 9.11 0.24 -2.80
N ILE A 39 8.27 -0.02 -1.81
CA ILE A 39 7.07 0.79 -1.53
C ILE A 39 7.45 2.22 -1.17
N ALA A 40 8.45 2.41 -0.31
CA ALA A 40 8.99 3.73 0.01
C ALA A 40 9.48 4.46 -1.26
N ARG A 41 10.20 3.76 -2.15
CA ARG A 41 10.70 4.32 -3.42
C ARG A 41 9.56 4.73 -4.35
N ARG A 42 8.44 4.01 -4.35
CA ARG A 42 7.25 4.36 -5.13
C ARG A 42 6.54 5.58 -4.54
N LEU A 43 6.38 5.63 -3.22
CA LEU A 43 5.78 6.76 -2.51
C LEU A 43 6.61 8.05 -2.62
N GLU A 44 7.93 7.95 -2.80
CA GLU A 44 8.79 9.10 -3.13
C GLU A 44 8.44 9.77 -4.46
N LYS A 45 7.84 9.05 -5.41
CA LYS A 45 7.47 9.62 -6.72
C LYS A 45 6.34 10.65 -6.55
N PRO A 46 6.14 11.58 -7.50
CA PRO A 46 4.99 12.50 -7.46
C PRO A 46 3.64 11.75 -7.35
N ARG A 47 2.63 12.37 -6.74
CA ARG A 47 1.32 11.73 -6.49
C ARG A 47 0.65 11.17 -7.76
N LYS A 48 0.82 11.85 -8.90
CA LYS A 48 0.35 11.39 -10.21
C LYS A 48 0.91 10.04 -10.67
N ASN A 49 1.98 9.56 -10.04
CA ASN A 49 2.60 8.27 -10.34
C ASN A 49 2.26 7.20 -9.29
N TYR A 50 1.35 7.49 -8.37
CA TYR A 50 0.88 6.50 -7.40
C TYR A 50 0.00 5.47 -8.08
N ALA A 51 0.01 4.26 -7.54
CA ALA A 51 -0.82 3.19 -8.09
C ALA A 51 -2.30 3.49 -7.81
N GLU A 52 -3.13 3.31 -8.82
CA GLU A 52 -4.59 3.34 -8.69
C GLU A 52 -5.14 2.00 -9.13
N VAL A 53 -5.68 1.25 -8.17
CA VAL A 53 -6.10 -0.14 -8.40
C VAL A 53 -7.59 -0.27 -8.18
N ASN A 54 -8.29 -0.78 -9.19
CA ASN A 54 -9.72 -1.09 -9.12
C ASN A 54 -9.95 -2.48 -8.51
N LEU A 55 -11.12 -2.68 -7.88
CA LEU A 55 -11.55 -3.97 -7.35
C LEU A 55 -11.55 -5.08 -8.40
N SER A 56 -11.90 -4.77 -9.65
CA SER A 56 -11.82 -5.72 -10.76
C SER A 56 -10.40 -6.27 -10.99
N LYS A 57 -9.37 -5.43 -10.80
CA LYS A 57 -7.96 -5.80 -10.94
C LYS A 57 -7.48 -6.60 -9.73
N LEU A 58 -7.94 -6.25 -8.53
CA LEU A 58 -7.73 -7.06 -7.33
C LEU A 58 -8.32 -8.45 -7.52
N ASN A 59 -9.58 -8.55 -7.95
CA ASN A 59 -10.25 -9.81 -8.15
C ASN A 59 -9.61 -10.69 -9.25
N ARG A 60 -8.79 -10.15 -10.15
CA ARG A 60 -8.10 -10.99 -11.16
C ARG A 60 -6.78 -11.56 -10.66
N ASN A 61 -6.10 -10.83 -9.77
CA ASN A 61 -4.71 -11.11 -9.40
C ASN A 61 -4.52 -11.53 -7.94
N ALA A 62 -5.50 -11.24 -7.09
CA ALA A 62 -5.46 -11.60 -5.68
C ALA A 62 -6.01 -13.01 -5.47
N THR A 63 -5.31 -13.76 -4.64
CA THR A 63 -5.72 -15.08 -4.18
C THR A 63 -6.47 -14.95 -2.86
N GLU A 64 -7.42 -15.83 -2.59
CA GLU A 64 -8.16 -15.82 -1.32
C GLU A 64 -7.21 -16.02 -0.13
N GLY A 65 -7.38 -15.20 0.91
CA GLY A 65 -6.50 -15.19 2.09
C GLY A 65 -5.13 -14.52 1.91
N GLU A 66 -4.84 -13.96 0.73
CA GLU A 66 -3.59 -13.24 0.46
C GLU A 66 -3.63 -11.78 0.97
N ILE A 67 -2.45 -11.23 1.29
CA ILE A 67 -2.27 -9.82 1.60
C ILE A 67 -1.78 -9.08 0.36
N VAL A 68 -2.60 -8.17 -0.15
CA VAL A 68 -2.27 -7.33 -1.29
C VAL A 68 -1.90 -5.94 -0.84
N LEU A 69 -0.71 -5.48 -1.22
CA LEU A 69 -0.21 -4.15 -0.91
C LEU A 69 -0.23 -3.25 -2.15
N VAL A 70 -0.94 -2.13 -2.05
CA VAL A 70 -1.08 -1.13 -3.10
C VAL A 70 -0.40 0.18 -2.66
N PRO A 71 0.70 0.59 -3.32
CA PRO A 71 1.40 1.85 -3.01
C PRO A 71 0.66 3.07 -3.59
N GLY A 72 -0.59 3.25 -3.17
CA GLY A 72 -1.48 4.29 -3.68
C GLY A 72 -2.94 4.08 -3.26
N LYS A 73 -3.88 4.37 -4.15
CA LYS A 73 -5.31 4.38 -3.84
C LYS A 73 -6.03 3.17 -4.43
N VAL A 74 -6.93 2.58 -3.65
CA VAL A 74 -7.84 1.54 -4.12
C VAL A 74 -9.22 2.14 -4.42
N LEU A 75 -9.72 1.85 -5.61
CA LEU A 75 -10.94 2.40 -6.18
C LEU A 75 -12.02 1.32 -6.29
N GLY A 76 -13.27 1.69 -6.04
CA GLY A 76 -14.42 0.79 -5.94
C GLY A 76 -14.99 0.29 -7.27
N ALA A 77 -14.31 0.45 -8.40
CA ALA A 77 -14.84 0.03 -9.69
C ALA A 77 -14.71 -1.48 -9.89
N GLY A 78 -15.83 -2.11 -10.29
CA GLY A 78 -15.96 -3.55 -10.44
C GLY A 78 -16.44 -4.26 -9.17
N THR A 79 -16.29 -5.59 -9.17
CA THR A 79 -16.70 -6.50 -8.10
C THR A 79 -15.50 -7.29 -7.60
N LEU A 80 -15.35 -7.34 -6.29
CA LEU A 80 -14.46 -8.26 -5.59
C LEU A 80 -15.34 -9.43 -5.12
N LYS A 81 -14.98 -10.67 -5.43
CA LYS A 81 -15.73 -11.87 -4.98
C LYS A 81 -14.94 -12.72 -3.99
N ARG A 82 -13.72 -12.31 -3.66
CA ARG A 82 -12.79 -13.08 -2.82
C ARG A 82 -12.52 -12.31 -1.55
N SER A 83 -12.39 -13.03 -0.44
CA SER A 83 -11.93 -12.47 0.82
C SER A 83 -10.42 -12.24 0.76
N VAL A 84 -10.02 -10.97 0.71
CA VAL A 84 -8.60 -10.57 0.62
C VAL A 84 -8.30 -9.44 1.60
N ALA A 85 -7.09 -9.46 2.17
CA ALA A 85 -6.60 -8.37 2.99
C ALA A 85 -5.89 -7.36 2.07
N VAL A 86 -6.39 -6.14 1.98
CA VAL A 86 -5.84 -5.09 1.12
C VAL A 86 -5.24 -3.99 1.98
N ALA A 87 -3.94 -3.76 1.79
CA ALA A 87 -3.18 -2.68 2.38
C ALA A 87 -2.96 -1.57 1.36
N ALA A 88 -3.37 -0.33 1.66
CA ALA A 88 -3.19 0.79 0.75
C ALA A 88 -2.95 2.12 1.46
N LEU A 89 -2.47 3.12 0.71
CA LEU A 89 -2.34 4.50 1.22
C LEU A 89 -3.73 5.12 1.46
N GLY A 90 -4.72 4.69 0.68
CA GLY A 90 -6.10 5.11 0.85
C GLY A 90 -7.08 4.27 0.06
N PHE A 91 -8.34 4.34 0.47
CA PHE A 91 -9.46 3.62 -0.14
C PHE A 91 -10.57 4.61 -0.45
N SER A 92 -11.23 4.45 -1.60
CA SER A 92 -12.52 5.09 -1.85
C SER A 92 -13.60 4.50 -0.92
N ALA A 93 -14.64 5.28 -0.60
CA ALA A 93 -15.76 4.81 0.24
C ALA A 93 -16.37 3.51 -0.31
N SER A 94 -16.72 3.52 -1.60
CA SER A 94 -17.27 2.35 -2.28
C SER A 94 -16.30 1.16 -2.34
N ALA A 95 -14.98 1.38 -2.29
CA ALA A 95 -14.03 0.27 -2.19
C ALA A 95 -14.08 -0.38 -0.80
N LYS A 96 -14.12 0.43 0.27
CA LYS A 96 -14.18 -0.07 1.64
C LYS A 96 -15.44 -0.90 1.86
N GLU A 97 -16.59 -0.40 1.42
CA GLU A 97 -17.88 -1.08 1.51
C GLU A 97 -17.82 -2.44 0.82
N LYS A 98 -17.47 -2.47 -0.47
CA LYS A 98 -17.40 -3.72 -1.23
C LYS A 98 -16.37 -4.72 -0.70
N ILE A 99 -15.23 -4.23 -0.17
CA ILE A 99 -14.23 -5.13 0.44
C ILE A 99 -14.81 -5.74 1.72
N ALA A 100 -15.45 -4.93 2.58
CA ALA A 100 -16.06 -5.40 3.82
C ALA A 100 -17.25 -6.35 3.57
N GLU A 101 -18.09 -6.06 2.58
CA GLU A 101 -19.23 -6.91 2.17
C GLU A 101 -18.78 -8.33 1.76
N ASN A 102 -17.58 -8.45 1.17
CA ASN A 102 -17.03 -9.73 0.72
C ASN A 102 -16.12 -10.39 1.77
N GLY A 103 -16.21 -9.97 3.04
CA GLY A 103 -15.40 -10.51 4.13
C GLY A 103 -13.90 -10.18 4.02
N GLY A 104 -13.53 -9.20 3.19
CA GLY A 104 -12.16 -8.73 3.06
C GLY A 104 -11.80 -7.71 4.13
N ARG A 105 -10.49 -7.54 4.37
CA ARG A 105 -9.96 -6.62 5.38
C ARG A 105 -9.30 -5.42 4.70
N CYS A 106 -9.76 -4.20 5.00
CA CYS A 106 -9.06 -2.98 4.60
C CYS A 106 -8.09 -2.59 5.71
N VAL A 107 -6.80 -2.53 5.40
CA VAL A 107 -5.74 -2.18 6.35
C VAL A 107 -4.88 -1.06 5.80
N THR A 108 -4.23 -0.33 6.69
CA THR A 108 -3.26 0.70 6.29
C THR A 108 -1.89 0.08 6.05
N ILE A 109 -1.03 0.80 5.32
CA ILE A 109 0.37 0.38 5.11
C ILE A 109 1.10 0.30 6.46
N GLU A 110 0.78 1.20 7.41
CA GLU A 110 1.37 1.23 8.75
C GLU A 110 0.98 0.00 9.58
N GLU A 111 -0.30 -0.41 9.52
CA GLU A 111 -0.77 -1.62 10.20
C GLU A 111 -0.07 -2.87 9.68
N ILE A 112 0.01 -3.09 8.36
CA ILE A 112 0.68 -4.27 7.82
C ILE A 112 2.18 -4.23 8.04
N MET A 113 2.79 -3.05 8.06
CA MET A 113 4.20 -2.92 8.43
C MET A 113 4.45 -3.40 9.86
N ASN A 114 3.53 -3.11 10.79
CA ASN A 114 3.61 -3.57 12.18
C ASN A 114 3.24 -5.06 12.34
N GLU A 115 2.22 -5.55 11.63
CA GLU A 115 1.80 -6.96 11.68
C GLU A 115 2.84 -7.89 11.00
N LYS A 116 3.44 -7.44 9.90
CA LYS A 116 4.40 -8.21 9.09
C LYS A 116 5.68 -7.41 8.80
N PRO A 117 6.55 -7.23 9.79
CA PRO A 117 7.76 -6.43 9.65
C PRO A 117 8.72 -6.96 8.56
N ALA A 118 8.82 -8.29 8.40
CA ALA A 118 9.62 -8.93 7.35
C ALA A 118 9.02 -8.83 5.94
N GLY A 119 7.73 -8.49 5.82
CA GLY A 119 7.05 -8.34 4.54
C GLY A 119 6.81 -9.64 3.76
N SER A 120 6.84 -10.78 4.44
CA SER A 120 6.64 -12.11 3.85
C SER A 120 5.17 -12.39 3.50
N GLY A 121 4.94 -13.00 2.34
CA GLY A 121 3.60 -13.33 1.86
C GLY A 121 2.75 -12.11 1.51
N ILE A 122 3.38 -10.99 1.16
CA ILE A 122 2.72 -9.78 0.68
C ILE A 122 2.93 -9.68 -0.83
N ARG A 123 1.84 -9.50 -1.59
CA ARG A 123 1.87 -9.27 -3.03
C ARG A 123 1.68 -7.80 -3.34
N ILE A 124 2.64 -7.20 -4.05
CA ILE A 124 2.51 -5.83 -4.53
C ILE A 124 1.62 -5.82 -5.77
N LEU A 125 0.60 -4.96 -5.77
CA LEU A 125 -0.23 -4.73 -6.95
C LEU A 125 -0.16 -3.26 -7.38
N ILE A 126 0.07 -3.06 -8.68
CA ILE A 126 0.09 -1.77 -9.38
C ILE A 126 -0.74 -1.87 -10.64
#